data_AF-H9UKI9-F1
#
_entry.id   AF-H9UKI9-F1
#
_cell.length_a   1.000
_cell.length_b   1.000
_cell.length_c   1.000
_cell.angle_alpha   90.00
_cell.angle_beta   90.00
_cell.angle_gamma   90.00
#
_symmetry.space_group_name_H-M   'P 1'
#
loop_
_entity.id
_entity.type
_entity.pdbx_description
1 polymer ?
#
loop_
_entity_poly.entity_id
_entity_poly.type
_entity_poly.pdbx_seq_one_letter_code
_entity_poly.pdbx_strand_id
1 'polypeptide(L)' 'MGRKKLSVPKHETVNGYLVRLEDLSFDQAEAVMDFKRRNPRLGYGEIALLLGYADRILTDGTGEVVTDTDSDI' A
#
# COMPACT_ATOMS: atom_id res chain seq x y z
N MET A 1 -6.07 -17.72 -21.57
CA MET A 1 -5.03 -17.31 -20.60
C MET A 1 -5.70 -16.85 -19.32
N GLY A 2 -5.64 -17.63 -18.25
CA GLY A 2 -6.24 -17.26 -16.96
C GLY A 2 -5.45 -16.12 -16.34
N ARG A 3 -6.06 -14.95 -16.16
CA ARG A 3 -5.46 -13.87 -15.37
C ARG A 3 -5.25 -14.41 -13.96
N LYS A 4 -4.01 -14.71 -13.58
CA LYS A 4 -3.66 -14.98 -12.18
C LYS A 4 -4.12 -13.75 -11.40
N LYS A 5 -5.20 -13.89 -10.64
CA LYS A 5 -5.63 -12.81 -9.74
C LYS A 5 -4.55 -12.70 -8.69
N LEU A 6 -3.80 -11.59 -8.72
CA LEU A 6 -2.93 -11.23 -7.61
C LEU A 6 -3.83 -11.01 -6.39
N SER A 7 -3.75 -11.93 -5.44
CA SER A 7 -4.43 -11.84 -4.15
C SER A 7 -3.64 -10.94 -3.19
N VAL A 8 -3.39 -9.68 -3.58
CA VAL A 8 -2.97 -8.65 -2.62
C VAL A 8 -4.25 -8.13 -1.93
N PRO A 9 -4.27 -7.94 -0.61
CA PRO A 9 -5.36 -7.24 0.05
C PRO A 9 -5.55 -5.83 -0.56
N LYS A 10 -6.77 -5.29 -0.56
CA LYS A 10 -7.03 -3.95 -1.13
C LYS A 10 -6.36 -2.83 -0.35
N HIS A 11 -6.26 -3.00 0.96
CA HIS A 11 -5.63 -2.05 1.86
C HIS A 11 -5.11 -2.79 3.09
N GLU A 12 -4.13 -2.20 3.76
CA GLU A 12 -3.53 -2.73 4.98
C GLU A 12 -3.18 -1.59 5.94
N THR A 13 -3.40 -1.79 7.23
CA THR A 13 -3.03 -0.81 8.26
C THR A 13 -1.62 -1.09 8.74
N VAL A 14 -0.73 -0.11 8.63
CA VAL A 14 0.68 -0.20 9.01
C VAL A 14 1.00 0.92 10.00
N ASN A 15 1.35 0.59 11.24
CA ASN A 15 1.72 1.56 12.28
C ASN A 15 0.72 2.73 12.44
N GLY A 16 -0.58 2.47 12.31
CA GLY A 16 -1.63 3.49 12.41
C GLY A 16 -1.96 4.22 11.10
N TYR A 17 -1.25 3.95 10.01
CA TYR A 17 -1.52 4.51 8.68
C TYR A 17 -2.28 3.51 7.81
N LEU A 18 -3.19 3.99 6.97
CA LEU A 18 -3.83 3.16 5.94
C LEU A 18 -2.98 3.19 4.68
N VAL A 19 -2.63 2.01 4.19
CA VAL A 19 -1.91 1.83 2.92
C VAL A 19 -2.88 1.25 1.91
N ARG A 20 -3.16 1.99 0.82
CA ARG A 20 -4.02 1.52 -0.28
C ARG A 20 -3.18 0.75 -1.28
N LEU A 21 -3.43 -0.55 -1.35
CA LEU A 21 -2.73 -1.47 -2.24
C LEU A 21 -3.51 -1.69 -3.55
N GLU A 22 -4.78 -1.32 -3.58
CA GLU A 22 -5.63 -1.34 -4.78
C GLU A 22 -5.21 -0.32 -5.84
N ASP A 23 -4.48 0.73 -5.44
CA ASP A 23 -3.91 1.74 -6.34
C ASP A 23 -2.58 1.26 -6.99
N LEU A 24 -2.04 0.12 -6.55
CA LEU A 24 -0.82 -0.45 -7.14
C LEU A 24 -1.07 -0.93 -8.57
N SER A 25 -0.13 -0.62 -9.46
CA SER A 25 -0.08 -1.25 -10.77
C SER A 25 0.19 -2.76 -10.65
N PHE A 26 -0.08 -3.51 -11.72
CA PHE A 26 0.16 -4.94 -11.75
C PHE A 26 1.63 -5.28 -11.42
N ASP A 27 2.57 -4.56 -12.02
CA ASP A 27 4.01 -4.78 -11.83
C ASP A 27 4.44 -4.44 -10.38
N GLN A 28 3.88 -3.38 -9.80
CA GLN A 28 4.12 -3.02 -8.41
C GLN A 28 3.57 -4.10 -7.46
N ALA A 29 2.35 -4.57 -7.70
CA ALA A 29 1.74 -5.63 -6.91
C ALA A 29 2.54 -6.95 -7.01
N GLU A 30 3.07 -7.27 -8.18
CA GLU A 30 3.94 -8.44 -8.39
C GLU A 30 5.26 -8.30 -7.60
N ALA A 31 5.90 -7.15 -7.67
CA ALA A 31 7.11 -6.86 -6.90
C ALA A 31 6.88 -6.95 -5.38
N VAL A 32 5.76 -6.43 -4.89
CA VAL A 32 5.36 -6.56 -3.47
C VAL A 32 5.18 -8.03 -3.10
N MET A 33 4.51 -8.84 -3.93
CA MET A 33 4.34 -10.27 -3.69
C MET A 33 5.66 -11.02 -3.68
N ASP A 34 6.56 -10.73 -4.62
CA ASP A 34 7.86 -11.38 -4.70
C ASP A 34 8.72 -11.04 -3.47
N PHE A 35 8.64 -9.80 -2.99
CA PHE A 35 9.29 -9.38 -1.75
C PHE A 35 8.67 -10.10 -0.53
N LYS A 36 7.35 -10.25 -0.47
CA LYS A 36 6.64 -10.98 0.60
C LYS A 36 7.04 -12.45 0.66
N ARG A 37 7.26 -13.10 -0.49
CA ARG A 37 7.73 -14.49 -0.53
C ARG A 37 9.12 -14.65 0.09
N ARG A 38 9.99 -13.64 -0.06
CA ARG A 38 11.34 -13.62 0.53
C ARG A 38 11.32 -13.20 2.00
N ASN A 39 10.34 -12.37 2.39
CA ASN A 39 10.20 -11.80 3.71
C ASN A 39 8.79 -12.04 4.28
N PRO A 40 8.44 -13.29 4.66
CA PRO A 40 7.07 -13.66 5.03
C PRO A 40 6.54 -12.95 6.28
N ARG A 41 7.44 -12.38 7.10
CA ARG A 41 7.10 -11.62 8.31
C ARG A 41 6.53 -10.23 8.06
N LEU A 42 6.84 -9.61 6.92
CA LEU A 42 6.41 -8.24 6.61
C LEU A 42 5.03 -8.22 5.94
N GLY A 43 4.17 -7.27 6.29
CA GLY A 43 2.89 -7.02 5.65
C GLY A 43 3.01 -6.56 4.18
N TYR A 44 1.95 -6.69 3.39
CA TYR A 44 1.95 -6.17 2.02
C TYR A 44 2.03 -4.64 2.02
N GLY A 45 1.31 -3.99 2.94
CA GLY A 45 1.37 -2.55 3.16
C GLY A 45 2.78 -2.09 3.53
N GLU A 46 3.45 -2.78 4.46
CA GLU A 46 4.82 -2.44 4.87
C GLU A 46 5.78 -2.52 3.68
N ILE A 47 5.67 -3.58 2.88
CA ILE A 47 6.49 -3.78 1.70
C ILE A 47 6.20 -2.70 0.65
N ALA A 48 4.94 -2.37 0.39
CA ALA A 48 4.57 -1.33 -0.58
C ALA A 48 5.13 0.04 -0.18
N LEU A 49 5.14 0.36 1.12
CA LEU A 49 5.78 1.57 1.65
C LEU A 49 7.31 1.51 1.48
N LEU A 50 7.94 0.37 1.80
CA LEU A 50 9.39 0.20 1.66
C LEU A 50 9.87 0.33 0.21
N LEU A 51 9.06 -0.14 -0.75
CA LEU A 51 9.33 -0.04 -2.17
C LEU A 51 8.96 1.34 -2.76
N GLY A 52 8.31 2.21 -1.98
CA GLY A 52 7.84 3.52 -2.45
C GLY A 52 6.73 3.43 -3.48
N TYR A 53 5.94 2.35 -3.46
CA TYR A 53 4.82 2.17 -4.39
C TYR A 53 3.48 2.65 -3.83
N ALA A 54 3.41 2.86 -2.52
CA ALA A 54 2.24 3.40 -1.86
C ALA A 54 2.65 4.48 -0.86
N ASP A 55 1.76 5.44 -0.64
CA ASP A 55 1.93 6.49 0.36
C ASP A 55 1.18 6.16 1.65
N ARG A 56 1.64 6.76 2.75
CA ARG A 56 0.97 6.66 4.05
C ARG A 56 -0.17 7.65 4.07
N ILE A 57 -1.40 7.15 4.11
CA ILE A 57 -2.58 7.99 4.30
C ILE A 57 -2.83 8.08 5.81
N LEU A 58 -2.70 9.30 6.35
CA LEU A 58 -3.24 9.64 7.66
C LEU A 58 -4.76 9.55 7.55
N THR A 59 -5.34 8.58 8.23
CA THR A 59 -6.78 8.53 8.43
C THR A 59 -7.05 9.19 9.78
N ASP A 60 -7.85 10.24 9.76
CA ASP A 60 -8.37 10.94 10.94
C ASP A 60 -9.46 10.12 11.67
N GLY A 61 -9.63 8.84 11.33
CA GLY A 61 -10.70 7.99 11.83
C GLY A 61 -12.05 8.19 11.13
N THR A 62 -12.21 9.20 10.25
CA THR A 62 -13.42 9.40 9.45
C THR A 62 -13.31 8.80 8.04
N GLY A 63 -12.09 8.51 7.59
CA GLY A 63 -11.80 7.99 6.25
C GLY A 63 -11.57 9.08 5.20
N GLU A 64 -11.51 10.35 5.62
CA GLU A 64 -11.06 11.45 4.77
C GLU A 64 -9.53 11.47 4.70
N VAL A 65 -9.01 11.56 3.48
CA VAL A 65 -7.57 11.72 3.24
C VAL A 65 -7.22 13.16 3.59
N VAL A 66 -6.56 13.35 4.74
CA VAL A 66 -6.01 14.65 5.10
C VAL A 66 -4.73 14.86 4.28
N THR A 67 -4.88 15.39 3.07
CA THR A 67 -3.73 15.98 2.38
C THR A 67 -3.43 17.29 3.09
N ASP A 68 -2.32 17.34 3.85
CA ASP A 68 -1.69 18.59 4.30
C ASP A 68 -1.44 19.45 3.04
N THR A 69 -2.42 20.28 2.71
CA THR A 69 -2.30 21.30 1.66
C THR A 69 -1.74 22.52 2.36
N ASP A 70 -0.48 22.42 2.76
CA ASP A 70 0.24 23.54 3.33
C ASP A 70 1.31 23.95 2.33
N SER A 71 1.00 24.96 1.51
CA SER A 71 1.93 26.03 1.10
C SER A 71 1.28 26.93 0.05
N ASP A 72 0.34 27.79 0.50
CA ASP A 72 0.16 29.10 -0.10
C ASP A 72 0.97 30.08 0.78
N ILE A 73 2.14 30.52 0.30
CA ILE A 73 2.75 31.79 0.72
C ILE A 73 3.44 32.47 -0.47
#